data_AF-A0A845YTE7-F1
#
_entry.id   AF-A0A845YTE7-F1
#
_cell.length_a   1.000
_cell.length_b   1.000
_cell.length_c   1.000
_cell.angle_alpha   90.00
_cell.angle_beta   90.00
_cell.angle_gamma   90.00
#
_symmetry.space_group_name_H-M   'P 1'
#
loop_
_entity.id
_entity.type
_entity.pdbx_description
1 polymer ?
#
loop_
_entity_poly.entity_id
_entity_poly.type
_entity_poly.pdbx_seq_one_letter_code
_entity_poly.pdbx_strand_id
1 'polypeptide(L)' 'PIWLYAYLVHECHPAAWVGCYDTRLGAVVVSTHTHAVTVGSVLTLELPNN' A
#
# COMPACT_ATOMS: atom_id res chain seq x y z
N PRO A 1 -7.90 -9.08 -9.68
CA PRO A 1 -9.24 -8.43 -9.64
C PRO A 1 -9.34 -7.51 -8.43
N ILE A 2 -10.17 -6.46 -8.46
CA ILE A 2 -10.22 -5.44 -7.38
C ILE A 2 -10.54 -6.06 -6.02
N TRP A 3 -11.48 -7.01 -5.97
CA TRP A 3 -11.89 -7.66 -4.71
C TRP A 3 -10.73 -8.37 -3.98
N LEU A 4 -9.75 -8.91 -4.72
CA LEU A 4 -8.62 -9.62 -4.11
C LEU A 4 -7.69 -8.64 -3.38
N TYR A 5 -7.48 -7.45 -3.93
CA TYR A 5 -6.70 -6.41 -3.27
C TYR A 5 -7.41 -5.91 -2.02
N ALA A 6 -8.74 -5.70 -2.07
CA ALA A 6 -9.51 -5.31 -0.89
C ALA A 6 -9.44 -6.38 0.23
N TYR A 7 -9.53 -7.66 -0.13
CA TYR A 7 -9.34 -8.77 0.80
C TYR A 7 -7.94 -8.72 1.46
N LEU A 8 -6.87 -8.60 0.67
CA LEU A 8 -5.51 -8.55 1.21
C LEU A 8 -5.27 -7.30 2.07
N VAL A 9 -5.85 -6.15 1.70
CA VAL A 9 -5.78 -4.93 2.52
C VAL A 9 -6.42 -5.16 3.90
N HIS A 10 -7.55 -5.87 3.95
CA HIS A 10 -8.19 -6.23 5.21
C HIS A 10 -7.35 -7.22 6.03
N GLU A 11 -6.84 -8.29 5.42
CA GLU A 11 -5.99 -9.26 6.11
C GLU A 11 -4.72 -8.62 6.68
N CYS A 12 -4.14 -7.65 5.97
CA CYS A 12 -2.95 -6.93 6.41
C CYS A 12 -3.23 -5.72 7.31
N HIS A 13 -4.48 -5.43 7.68
CA HIS A 13 -4.83 -4.24 8.47
C HIS A 13 -4.08 -4.08 9.82
N PRO A 14 -3.60 -5.15 10.51
CA PRO A 14 -2.86 -4.97 11.76
C PRO A 14 -1.46 -4.36 11.58
N ALA A 15 -0.97 -4.25 10.33
CA ALA A 15 0.30 -3.59 10.05
C ALA A 15 0.25 -2.09 10.41
N ALA A 16 1.43 -1.48 10.57
CA ALA A 16 1.52 -0.03 10.81
C ALA A 16 0.83 0.79 9.71
N TRP A 17 0.92 0.32 8.47
CA TRP A 17 0.20 0.83 7.30
C TRP A 17 0.13 -0.24 6.21
N VAL A 18 -0.80 -0.06 5.27
CA VAL A 18 -0.97 -0.91 4.08
C VAL A 18 -1.04 -0.02 2.85
N GLY A 19 -0.38 -0.45 1.76
CA GLY A 19 -0.42 0.24 0.47
C GLY A 19 -0.67 -0.70 -0.70
N CYS A 20 -1.27 -0.17 -1.77
CA CYS A 20 -1.43 -0.87 -3.04
C CYS A 20 -0.41 -0.33 -4.06
N TYR A 21 0.33 -1.24 -4.70
CA TYR A 21 1.27 -0.86 -5.75
C TYR A 21 0.55 -0.54 -7.06
N ASP A 22 0.72 0.69 -7.54
CA ASP A 22 0.34 1.14 -8.87
C ASP A 22 1.62 1.37 -9.70
N THR A 23 1.74 0.71 -10.85
CA THR A 23 2.96 0.74 -11.68
C THR A 23 3.31 2.13 -12.22
N ARG A 24 2.38 3.08 -12.18
CA ARG A 24 2.57 4.46 -12.65
C ARG A 24 2.96 5.43 -11.54
N LEU A 25 2.79 5.04 -10.28
CA LEU A 25 2.95 5.92 -9.13
C LEU A 25 3.94 5.37 -8.09
N GLY A 26 3.80 4.11 -7.69
CA GLY A 26 4.46 3.54 -6.52
C GLY A 26 3.47 2.86 -5.57
N ALA A 27 3.85 2.65 -4.32
CA ALA A 27 2.92 2.16 -3.30
C ALA A 27 2.04 3.32 -2.78
N VAL A 28 0.76 3.30 -3.14
CA VAL A 28 -0.23 4.24 -2.63
C VAL A 28 -0.73 3.74 -1.28
N VAL A 29 -0.57 4.53 -0.22
CA VAL A 29 -1.03 4.16 1.14
C VAL A 29 -2.56 4.19 1.18
N VAL A 30 -3.18 3.08 1.58
CA VAL A 30 -4.65 2.91 1.64
C VAL A 30 -5.18 2.78 3.07
N SER A 31 -4.33 2.44 4.04
CA SER A 31 -4.66 2.38 5.47
C SER A 31 -3.42 2.68 6.30
N THR A 32 -3.58 3.35 7.45
CA THR A 32 -2.48 3.65 8.38
C THR A 32 -2.98 3.73 9.82
N HIS A 33 -2.19 3.21 10.76
CA HIS A 33 -2.37 3.34 12.21
C HIS A 33 -1.25 4.19 12.84
N THR A 34 -0.49 4.90 12.02
CA THR A 34 0.65 5.73 12.43
C THR A 34 0.62 7.09 11.75
N HIS A 35 1.26 8.08 12.40
CA HIS A 35 1.47 9.41 11.84
C HIS A 35 2.65 9.47 10.85
N ALA A 36 3.43 8.40 10.71
CA ALA A 36 4.59 8.36 9.81
C ALA A 36 4.21 8.44 8.32
N VAL A 37 3.00 8.02 7.95
CA VAL A 37 2.47 8.08 6.58
C VAL A 37 0.99 8.47 6.60
N THR A 38 0.51 9.03 5.49
CA THR A 38 -0.90 9.47 5.35
C THR A 38 -1.58 8.70 4.23
N VAL A 39 -2.86 8.38 4.39
CA VAL A 39 -3.66 7.77 3.31
C VAL A 39 -3.62 8.64 2.04
N GLY A 40 -3.41 8.02 0.89
CA GLY A 40 -3.24 8.68 -0.41
C GLY A 40 -1.81 9.13 -0.71
N SER A 41 -0.88 9.10 0.25
CA SER A 41 0.53 9.34 -0.03
C SER A 41 1.13 8.20 -0.86
N VAL A 42 2.13 8.53 -1.68
CA VAL A 42 2.80 7.58 -2.58
C VAL A 42 4.24 7.38 -2.13
N LEU A 43 4.62 6.13 -1.91
CA LEU A 43 5.99 5.72 -1.59
C LEU A 43 6.67 5.20 -2.85
N THR A 44 7.81 5.80 -3.21
CA THR A 44 8.66 5.33 -4.30
C THR A 44 9.25 3.97 -3.93
N LEU A 45 9.15 3.01 -4.86
CA LEU A 45 9.70 1.67 -4.69
C LEU A 45 10.82 1.44 -5.70
N GLU A 46 11.96 0.96 -5.21
CA GLU A 46 13.02 0.39 -6.06
C GLU A 46 12.70 -1.10 -6.24
N LEU A 47 12.40 -1.51 -7.47
CA LEU A 47 12.13 -2.91 -7.79
C LEU A 47 13.46 -3.66 -8.03
N PRO A 48 13.56 -4.93 -7.63
CA PRO A 48 14.71 -5.76 -8.00
C PRO A 48 14.83 -5.82 -9.53
N ASN A 49 16.06 -5.75 -10.04
CA ASN A 49 16.34 -6.12 -11.43
C ASN A 49 16.13 -7.64 -11.56
N ASN A 50 15.32 -8.05 -12.53
CA ASN A 50 15.12 -9.46 -12.90
C ASN A 50 16.44 -10.11 -13.35
#